data_AF-A0A942DKC1-F1
#
_entry.id   AF-A0A942DKC1-F1
#
_cell.length_a   1.000
_cell.length_b   1.000
_cell.length_c   1.000
_cell.angle_alpha   90.00
_cell.angle_beta   90.00
_cell.angle_gamma   90.00
#
_symmetry.space_group_name_H-M   'P 1'
#
loop_
_entity.id
_entity.type
_entity.pdbx_description
1 polymer ?
#
loop_
_entity_poly.entity_id
_entity_poly.type
_entity_poly.pdbx_seq_one_letter_code
_entity_poly.pdbx_strand_id
1 'polypeptide(L)'
;MADRTADLKATDAAQKVVDSKGDRLSNARDEVNKAWSDGNLDFYDIGSDLEKRGILGKLILVDKDNLDINHDGTIDQRELTMSAFSDSADNMTKTVAQYLAMKGEDVSLDEVKADVDKQAKEQEGPRGEERDKYASELKYASDNFDKLDTDGNGFVTSAEIGDVLKKSAGTMSESEATMLRDLSKRVGKLEGENNDETGPENDGFTRNDILMGQVGAGEPPEGKAALTGDDAKKKIDEMRSGDKSLSKNDSGKTDDGTSSDDDKGEKSALSTLSDQDATSEQKLAAIKTLADAGQTSVTITDADGSTIQVRLSVQPISKGSDKEFVQMFAVDGHGKESVIMRAVSDGDSFVHQRDAKGNYVSFFGTKWQKDHPDSIYSD
;
A
#
# COMPACT_ATOMS: atom_id res chain seq x y z
N MET A 1 8.29 -5.95 8.44
CA MET A 1 8.50 -4.48 8.41
C MET A 1 8.15 -3.87 7.05
N ALA A 2 8.55 -4.47 5.92
CA ALA A 2 8.21 -3.95 4.58
C ALA A 2 6.69 -3.84 4.31
N ASP A 3 5.90 -4.78 4.83
CA ASP A 3 4.44 -4.87 4.63
C ASP A 3 3.69 -3.66 5.23
N ARG A 4 3.94 -3.35 6.50
CA ARG A 4 3.38 -2.16 7.18
C ARG A 4 3.69 -0.83 6.47
N THR A 5 4.81 -0.74 5.74
CA THR A 5 5.15 0.48 5.01
C THR A 5 4.22 0.72 3.84
N ALA A 6 3.69 -0.34 3.22
CA ALA A 6 2.74 -0.22 2.12
C ALA A 6 1.34 0.18 2.63
N ASP A 7 0.87 -0.43 3.73
CA ASP A 7 -0.41 -0.07 4.37
C ASP A 7 -0.47 1.41 4.76
N LEU A 8 0.59 1.90 5.40
CA LEU A 8 0.72 3.30 5.79
C LEU A 8 0.65 4.23 4.57
N LYS A 9 1.41 3.91 3.51
CA LYS A 9 1.39 4.71 2.27
C LYS A 9 0.02 4.73 1.61
N ALA A 10 -0.67 3.59 1.57
CA ALA A 10 -2.00 3.50 0.99
C ALA A 10 -3.03 4.30 1.80
N THR A 11 -2.93 4.22 3.13
CA THR A 11 -3.78 4.97 4.05
C THR A 11 -3.53 6.47 3.99
N ASP A 12 -2.27 6.91 3.91
CA ASP A 12 -1.92 8.33 3.77
C ASP A 12 -2.38 8.88 2.42
N ALA A 13 -2.29 8.07 1.36
CA ALA A 13 -2.81 8.43 0.06
C ALA A 13 -4.36 8.55 0.11
N ALA A 14 -5.04 7.65 0.81
CA ALA A 14 -6.49 7.70 1.00
C ALA A 14 -6.93 8.95 1.76
N GLN A 15 -6.16 9.37 2.77
CA GLN A 15 -6.36 10.64 3.46
C GLN A 15 -6.29 11.83 2.48
N LYS A 16 -5.30 11.86 1.58
CA LYS A 16 -5.20 12.90 0.54
C LYS A 16 -6.42 12.94 -0.38
N VAL A 17 -7.02 11.80 -0.71
CA VAL A 17 -8.25 11.75 -1.53
C VAL A 17 -9.38 12.48 -0.81
N VAL A 18 -9.58 12.16 0.46
CA VAL A 18 -10.61 12.79 1.30
C VAL A 18 -10.42 14.31 1.42
N ASP A 19 -9.18 14.77 1.52
CA ASP A 19 -8.87 16.21 1.66
C ASP A 19 -8.85 16.97 0.32
N SER A 20 -8.86 16.25 -0.80
CA SER A 20 -8.76 16.84 -2.14
C SER A 20 -10.11 17.25 -2.72
N LYS A 21 -10.12 18.30 -3.54
CA LYS A 21 -11.30 18.78 -4.28
C LYS A 21 -10.97 18.96 -5.76
N GLY A 22 -11.94 18.73 -6.65
CA GLY A 22 -11.80 18.94 -8.10
C GLY A 22 -10.69 18.09 -8.72
N ASP A 23 -9.87 18.68 -9.59
CA ASP A 23 -8.80 17.98 -10.32
C ASP A 23 -7.76 17.29 -9.42
N ARG A 24 -7.60 17.76 -8.17
CA ARG A 24 -6.69 17.15 -7.19
C ARG A 24 -7.18 15.78 -6.74
N LEU A 25 -8.48 15.54 -6.81
CA LEU A 25 -9.10 14.27 -6.43
C LEU A 25 -8.66 13.13 -7.36
N SER A 26 -8.61 13.38 -8.67
CA SER A 26 -8.16 12.39 -9.65
C SER A 26 -6.71 11.95 -9.39
N ASN A 27 -5.81 12.91 -9.17
CA ASN A 27 -4.41 12.60 -8.89
C ASN A 27 -4.24 11.85 -7.56
N ALA A 28 -4.99 12.23 -6.53
CA ALA A 28 -4.97 11.52 -5.25
C ALA A 28 -5.48 10.07 -5.39
N ARG A 29 -6.53 9.84 -6.20
CA ARG A 29 -7.02 8.49 -6.49
C ARG A 29 -5.98 7.66 -7.24
N ASP A 30 -5.25 8.24 -8.17
CA ASP A 30 -4.16 7.55 -8.87
C ASP A 30 -3.01 7.15 -7.92
N GLU A 31 -2.62 8.03 -7.00
CA GLU A 31 -1.61 7.72 -5.96
C GLU A 31 -2.05 6.55 -5.09
N VAL A 32 -3.31 6.56 -4.68
CA VAL A 32 -3.94 5.51 -3.88
C VAL A 32 -3.98 4.18 -4.63
N ASN A 33 -4.47 4.18 -5.87
CA ASN A 33 -4.55 2.99 -6.72
C ASN A 33 -3.16 2.38 -6.95
N LYS A 34 -2.15 3.23 -7.11
CA LYS A 34 -0.76 2.81 -7.24
C LYS A 34 -0.23 2.21 -5.93
N ALA A 35 -0.44 2.86 -4.79
CA ALA A 35 0.00 2.36 -3.49
C ALA A 35 -0.61 0.97 -3.19
N TRP A 36 -1.88 0.77 -3.52
CA TRP A 36 -2.54 -0.53 -3.39
C TRP A 36 -2.01 -1.59 -4.35
N SER A 37 -1.76 -1.22 -5.61
CA SER A 37 -1.24 -2.17 -6.61
C SER A 37 0.21 -2.60 -6.30
N ASP A 38 1.05 -1.64 -5.90
CA ASP A 38 2.48 -1.87 -5.64
C ASP A 38 2.70 -2.68 -4.36
N GLY A 39 1.78 -2.59 -3.39
CA GLY A 39 1.91 -3.24 -2.08
C GLY A 39 1.36 -4.66 -2.01
N ASN A 40 0.57 -5.11 -2.99
CA ASN A 40 -0.18 -6.38 -2.92
C ASN A 40 -0.95 -6.53 -1.59
N LEU A 41 -1.58 -5.43 -1.17
CA LEU A 41 -2.19 -5.31 0.14
C LEU A 41 -3.54 -6.02 0.19
N ASP A 42 -3.83 -6.68 1.32
CA ASP A 42 -5.13 -7.30 1.56
C ASP A 42 -6.19 -6.24 1.85
N PHE A 43 -7.30 -6.31 1.12
CA PHE A 43 -8.36 -5.31 1.19
C PHE A 43 -9.04 -5.26 2.57
N TYR A 44 -9.02 -6.36 3.34
CA TYR A 44 -9.54 -6.39 4.70
C TYR A 44 -8.65 -5.60 5.66
N ASP A 45 -7.33 -5.80 5.59
CA ASP A 45 -6.37 -5.09 6.44
C ASP A 45 -6.42 -3.58 6.20
N ILE A 46 -6.45 -3.18 4.93
CA ILE A 46 -6.61 -1.77 4.55
C ILE A 46 -7.95 -1.22 5.04
N GLY A 47 -9.06 -1.91 4.76
CA GLY A 47 -10.38 -1.45 5.14
C GLY A 47 -10.50 -1.26 6.66
N SER A 48 -9.91 -2.18 7.42
CA SER A 48 -9.82 -2.10 8.88
C SER A 48 -9.02 -0.88 9.34
N ASP A 49 -7.88 -0.60 8.72
CA ASP A 49 -7.04 0.54 9.09
C ASP A 49 -7.64 1.88 8.69
N LEU A 50 -8.32 1.95 7.54
CA LEU A 50 -9.13 3.10 7.14
C LEU A 50 -10.27 3.37 8.14
N GLU A 51 -10.92 2.32 8.65
CA GLU A 51 -11.97 2.43 9.67
C GLU A 51 -11.40 2.92 11.00
N LYS A 52 -10.32 2.31 11.50
CA LYS A 52 -9.66 2.72 12.77
C LYS A 52 -9.23 4.19 12.76
N ARG A 53 -8.83 4.71 11.60
CA ARG A 53 -8.41 6.11 11.44
C ARG A 53 -9.56 7.08 11.16
N GLY A 54 -10.80 6.60 11.06
CA GLY A 54 -11.95 7.45 10.73
C GLY A 54 -11.94 7.98 9.29
N ILE A 55 -11.20 7.32 8.39
CA ILE A 55 -11.08 7.70 6.97
C ILE A 55 -12.17 7.02 6.14
N LEU A 56 -12.54 5.78 6.49
CA LEU A 56 -13.48 4.96 5.72
C LEU A 56 -14.80 5.67 5.44
N GLY A 57 -15.44 6.25 6.46
CA GLY A 57 -16.71 6.97 6.30
C GLY A 57 -16.60 8.13 5.31
N LYS A 58 -15.49 8.86 5.33
CA LYS A 58 -15.25 9.97 4.41
C LYS A 58 -15.05 9.47 2.97
N LEU A 59 -14.32 8.37 2.79
CA LEU A 59 -14.15 7.74 1.47
C LEU A 59 -15.48 7.24 0.89
N ILE A 60 -16.34 6.63 1.71
CA ILE A 60 -17.68 6.21 1.28
C ILE A 60 -18.45 7.40 0.71
N LEU A 61 -18.41 8.57 1.38
CA LEU A 61 -19.08 9.77 0.90
C LEU A 61 -18.45 10.36 -0.37
N VAL A 62 -17.12 10.30 -0.50
CA VAL A 62 -16.40 10.73 -1.71
C VAL A 62 -16.77 9.86 -2.90
N ASP A 63 -16.95 8.56 -2.67
CA ASP A 63 -17.13 7.56 -3.74
C ASP A 63 -18.57 7.03 -3.85
N LYS A 64 -19.51 7.70 -3.20
CA LYS A 64 -20.91 7.27 -3.10
C LYS A 64 -21.55 6.97 -4.44
N ASP A 65 -21.25 7.73 -5.51
CA ASP A 65 -21.88 7.54 -6.82
C ASP A 65 -21.40 6.26 -7.51
N ASN A 66 -20.24 5.72 -7.11
CA ASN A 66 -19.72 4.43 -7.57
C ASN A 66 -20.14 3.26 -6.66
N LEU A 67 -20.55 3.55 -5.42
CA LEU A 67 -20.96 2.55 -4.43
C LEU A 67 -22.48 2.36 -4.42
N ASP A 68 -23.26 3.44 -4.40
CA ASP A 68 -24.73 3.47 -4.49
C ASP A 68 -25.12 3.60 -5.97
N ILE A 69 -25.20 2.46 -6.65
CA ILE A 69 -25.39 2.36 -8.10
C ILE A 69 -26.81 2.79 -8.50
N ASN A 70 -27.79 2.49 -7.64
CA ASN A 70 -29.19 2.78 -7.92
C ASN A 70 -29.63 4.18 -7.44
N HIS A 71 -28.78 4.85 -6.64
CA HIS A 71 -28.96 6.18 -6.07
C HIS A 71 -30.15 6.32 -5.12
N ASP A 72 -30.45 5.28 -4.33
CA ASP A 72 -31.52 5.30 -3.33
C ASP A 72 -31.08 5.80 -1.95
N GLY A 73 -29.78 6.10 -1.78
CA GLY A 73 -29.21 6.61 -0.54
C GLY A 73 -28.78 5.50 0.44
N THR A 74 -28.96 4.24 0.07
CA THR A 74 -28.46 3.07 0.78
C THR A 74 -27.56 2.26 -0.14
N ILE A 75 -26.44 1.77 0.38
CA ILE A 75 -25.56 0.88 -0.36
C ILE A 75 -25.82 -0.55 0.13
N ASP A 76 -26.53 -1.33 -0.70
CA ASP A 76 -26.89 -2.70 -0.35
C ASP A 76 -25.79 -3.73 -0.73
N GLN A 77 -25.93 -4.97 -0.25
CA GLN A 77 -24.97 -6.05 -0.57
C GLN A 77 -24.81 -6.33 -2.07
N ARG A 78 -25.85 -6.11 -2.88
CA ARG A 78 -25.78 -6.30 -4.32
C ARG A 78 -24.91 -5.23 -4.95
N GLU A 79 -25.08 -3.98 -4.55
CA GLU A 79 -24.29 -2.85 -5.02
C GLU A 79 -22.83 -2.98 -4.60
N LEU A 80 -22.57 -3.33 -3.33
CA LEU A 80 -21.21 -3.62 -2.85
C LEU A 80 -20.54 -4.73 -3.68
N THR A 81 -21.28 -5.80 -3.98
CA THR A 81 -20.76 -6.88 -4.84
C THR A 81 -20.50 -6.38 -6.26
N MET A 82 -21.41 -5.59 -6.83
CA MET A 82 -21.23 -5.05 -8.19
C MET A 82 -20.02 -4.12 -8.27
N SER A 83 -19.83 -3.22 -7.31
CA SER A 83 -18.69 -2.30 -7.27
C SER A 83 -17.37 -3.01 -6.97
N ALA A 84 -17.38 -4.03 -6.09
CA ALA A 84 -16.22 -4.86 -5.77
C ALA A 84 -15.65 -5.63 -6.97
N PHE A 85 -16.50 -6.03 -7.92
CA PHE A 85 -16.13 -6.84 -9.07
C PHE A 85 -16.29 -6.12 -10.41
N SER A 86 -16.59 -4.82 -10.41
CA SER A 86 -16.73 -4.05 -11.65
C SER A 86 -15.38 -3.79 -12.30
N ASP A 87 -15.26 -4.07 -13.59
CA ASP A 87 -14.08 -3.72 -14.40
C ASP A 87 -13.86 -2.20 -14.48
N SER A 88 -14.92 -1.41 -14.32
CA SER A 88 -14.85 0.06 -14.37
C SER A 88 -14.54 0.71 -13.02
N ALA A 89 -14.62 -0.04 -11.91
CA ALA A 89 -14.30 0.44 -10.59
C ALA A 89 -12.78 0.47 -10.39
N ASP A 90 -12.28 1.55 -9.79
CA ASP A 90 -10.87 1.64 -9.41
C ASP A 90 -10.57 0.80 -8.15
N ASN A 91 -9.30 0.69 -7.77
CA ASN A 91 -8.93 -0.15 -6.63
C ASN A 91 -9.48 0.40 -5.31
N MET A 92 -9.70 1.72 -5.21
CA MET A 92 -10.34 2.34 -4.06
C MET A 92 -11.78 1.90 -3.89
N THR A 93 -12.58 2.08 -4.92
CA THR A 93 -13.97 1.65 -4.95
C THR A 93 -14.07 0.17 -4.62
N LYS A 94 -13.22 -0.66 -5.25
CA LYS A 94 -13.19 -2.10 -5.02
C LYS A 94 -12.86 -2.47 -3.58
N THR A 95 -11.82 -1.86 -3.01
CA THR A 95 -11.38 -2.13 -1.63
C THR A 95 -12.45 -1.75 -0.63
N VAL A 96 -13.02 -0.55 -0.73
CA VAL A 96 -14.11 -0.09 0.14
C VAL A 96 -15.32 -1.00 0.00
N ALA A 97 -15.73 -1.34 -1.23
CA ALA A 97 -16.88 -2.20 -1.48
C ALA A 97 -16.68 -3.62 -0.94
N GLN A 98 -15.51 -4.22 -1.13
CA GLN A 98 -15.18 -5.55 -0.62
C GLN A 98 -15.17 -5.59 0.91
N TYR A 99 -14.58 -4.59 1.56
CA TYR A 99 -14.55 -4.49 3.02
C TYR A 99 -15.96 -4.39 3.61
N LEU A 100 -16.80 -3.50 3.06
CA LEU A 100 -18.19 -3.34 3.50
C LEU A 100 -19.03 -4.60 3.22
N ALA A 101 -18.84 -5.25 2.08
CA ALA A 101 -19.52 -6.50 1.75
C ALA A 101 -19.19 -7.62 2.77
N MET A 102 -17.98 -7.63 3.31
CA MET A 102 -17.60 -8.58 4.36
C MET A 102 -18.26 -8.31 5.71
N LYS A 103 -18.55 -7.04 6.04
CA LYS A 103 -19.30 -6.70 7.26
C LYS A 103 -20.76 -7.16 7.18
N GLY A 104 -21.29 -7.36 5.96
CA GLY A 104 -22.60 -7.97 5.73
C GLY A 104 -23.79 -7.07 6.07
N GLU A 105 -23.55 -5.77 6.25
CA GLU A 105 -24.55 -4.77 6.62
C GLU A 105 -24.78 -3.83 5.43
N ASP A 106 -26.03 -3.40 5.23
CA ASP A 106 -26.36 -2.34 4.30
C ASP A 106 -25.88 -1.01 4.90
N VAL A 107 -25.37 -0.10 4.06
CA VAL A 107 -24.77 1.15 4.51
C VAL A 107 -25.67 2.32 4.15
N SER A 108 -26.26 2.99 5.15
CA SER A 108 -27.00 4.23 4.93
C SER A 108 -26.05 5.42 4.79
N LEU A 109 -26.11 6.12 3.65
CA LEU A 109 -25.27 7.30 3.42
C LEU A 109 -25.54 8.44 4.41
N ASP A 110 -26.78 8.56 4.90
CA ASP A 110 -27.15 9.55 5.92
C ASP A 110 -26.55 9.22 7.29
N GLU A 111 -26.51 7.94 7.66
CA GLU A 111 -25.86 7.49 8.90
C GLU A 111 -24.34 7.68 8.82
N VAL A 112 -23.71 7.29 7.71
CA VAL A 112 -22.28 7.53 7.47
C VAL A 112 -21.97 9.03 7.55
N LYS A 113 -22.80 9.88 6.95
CA LYS A 113 -22.63 11.33 7.03
C LYS A 113 -22.77 11.86 8.45
N ALA A 114 -23.77 11.41 9.20
CA ALA A 114 -23.95 11.82 10.58
C ALA A 114 -22.76 11.42 11.46
N ASP A 115 -22.19 10.24 11.25
CA ASP A 115 -21.00 9.76 11.94
C ASP A 115 -19.75 10.57 11.56
N VAL A 116 -19.55 10.87 10.27
CA VAL A 116 -18.46 11.74 9.81
C VAL A 116 -18.58 13.14 10.41
N ASP A 117 -19.78 13.73 10.41
CA ASP A 117 -20.05 15.05 11.00
C ASP A 117 -19.83 15.05 12.52
N LYS A 118 -20.20 13.95 13.20
CA LYS A 118 -19.97 13.78 14.64
C LYS A 118 -18.47 13.67 14.95
N GLN A 119 -17.73 12.86 14.20
CA GLN A 119 -16.28 12.73 14.32
C GLN A 119 -15.59 14.07 14.08
N ALA A 120 -16.03 14.84 13.07
CA ALA A 120 -15.53 16.18 12.83
C ALA A 120 -15.75 17.10 14.04
N LYS A 121 -16.96 17.12 14.61
CA LYS A 121 -17.28 17.91 15.81
C LYS A 121 -16.52 17.48 17.06
N GLU A 122 -16.27 16.18 17.24
CA GLU A 122 -15.45 15.67 18.34
C GLU A 122 -13.97 16.05 18.16
N GLN A 123 -13.48 16.10 16.92
CA GLN A 123 -12.17 16.63 16.57
C GLN A 123 -12.07 18.16 16.71
N GLU A 124 -13.20 18.88 16.58
CA GLU A 124 -13.39 20.31 16.88
C GLU A 124 -13.57 20.64 18.37
N GLY A 125 -13.27 19.70 19.29
CA GLY A 125 -13.19 20.01 20.73
C GLY A 125 -12.26 21.22 21.04
N PRO A 126 -12.02 21.60 22.31
CA PRO A 126 -11.32 22.84 22.71
C PRO A 126 -9.90 23.06 22.13
N ARG A 127 -9.41 22.15 21.28
CA ARG A 127 -8.25 22.24 20.42
C ARG A 127 -8.26 23.42 19.43
N GLY A 128 -9.40 23.98 19.02
CA GLY A 128 -9.42 25.08 18.03
C GLY A 128 -8.61 26.32 18.44
N GLU A 129 -8.85 26.86 19.64
CA GLU A 129 -8.12 28.04 20.14
C GLU A 129 -6.65 27.75 20.45
N GLU A 130 -6.33 26.53 20.87
CA GLU A 130 -4.94 26.12 21.04
C GLU A 130 -4.23 25.92 19.70
N ARG A 131 -4.89 25.40 18.66
CA ARG A 131 -4.28 25.12 17.36
C ARG A 131 -3.87 26.38 16.61
N ASP A 132 -4.74 27.40 16.58
CA ASP A 132 -4.42 28.69 15.97
C ASP A 132 -3.21 29.36 16.62
N LYS A 133 -3.05 29.14 17.93
CA LYS A 133 -1.93 29.67 18.69
C LYS A 133 -0.60 29.05 18.29
N TYR A 134 -0.57 27.85 17.68
CA TYR A 134 0.65 27.10 17.39
C TYR A 134 0.90 26.86 15.89
N ALA A 135 -0.02 27.32 15.03
CA ALA A 135 0.10 27.17 13.59
C ALA A 135 1.40 27.78 13.05
N SER A 136 1.84 28.91 13.62
CA SER A 136 3.12 29.55 13.27
C SER A 136 4.33 28.68 13.60
N GLU A 137 4.33 28.05 14.78
CA GLU A 137 5.43 27.21 15.26
C GLU A 137 5.52 25.92 14.45
N LEU A 138 4.38 25.28 14.17
CA LEU A 138 4.31 24.09 13.32
C LEU A 138 4.77 24.41 11.89
N LYS A 139 4.37 25.55 11.34
CA LYS A 139 4.85 25.99 10.03
C LYS A 139 6.35 26.22 10.05
N TYR A 140 6.87 26.90 11.06
CA TYR A 140 8.30 27.16 11.21
C TYR A 140 9.10 25.85 11.30
N ALA A 141 8.62 24.88 12.10
CA ALA A 141 9.23 23.56 12.24
C ALA A 141 9.29 22.82 10.89
N SER A 142 8.18 22.84 10.13
CA SER A 142 8.11 22.24 8.80
C SER A 142 9.12 22.85 7.82
N ASP A 143 9.16 24.18 7.75
CA ASP A 143 10.03 24.94 6.83
C ASP A 143 11.52 24.79 7.16
N ASN A 144 11.86 24.48 8.42
CA ASN A 144 13.24 24.43 8.90
C ASN A 144 13.67 23.06 9.46
N PHE A 145 12.89 22.00 9.23
CA PHE A 145 13.14 20.69 9.82
C PHE A 145 14.58 20.21 9.64
N ASP A 146 15.12 20.24 8.41
CA ASP A 146 16.50 19.80 8.12
C ASP A 146 17.58 20.62 8.83
N LYS A 147 17.25 21.83 9.31
CA LYS A 147 18.17 22.65 10.12
C LYS A 147 18.04 22.35 11.60
N LEU A 148 16.87 21.86 12.02
CA LEU A 148 16.56 21.52 13.40
C LEU A 148 17.02 20.10 13.72
N ASP A 149 16.90 19.17 12.77
CA ASP A 149 17.44 17.81 12.80
C ASP A 149 18.93 17.88 12.47
N THR A 150 19.74 18.08 13.51
CA THR A 150 21.16 18.40 13.34
C THR A 150 22.04 17.18 13.18
N ASP A 151 21.56 16.02 13.61
CA ASP A 151 22.25 14.74 13.44
C ASP A 151 21.75 13.95 12.22
N GLY A 152 20.63 14.36 11.61
CA GLY A 152 20.07 13.78 10.39
C GLY A 152 19.37 12.45 10.63
N ASN A 153 18.92 12.17 11.85
CA ASN A 153 18.29 10.91 12.21
C ASN A 153 16.78 10.87 11.86
N GLY A 154 16.20 11.98 11.41
CA GLY A 154 14.78 12.10 11.07
C GLY A 154 13.88 12.58 12.21
N PHE A 155 14.46 12.89 13.36
CA PHE A 155 13.79 13.35 14.57
C PHE A 155 14.36 14.70 15.00
N VAL A 156 13.52 15.53 15.63
CA VAL A 156 13.96 16.80 16.20
C VAL A 156 13.67 16.83 17.70
N THR A 157 14.73 16.81 18.49
CA THR A 157 14.64 16.85 19.95
C THR A 157 14.62 18.29 20.49
N SER A 158 14.15 18.48 21.73
CA SER A 158 14.29 19.77 22.43
C SER A 158 15.75 20.21 22.56
N ALA A 159 16.69 19.26 22.64
CA ALA A 159 18.12 19.52 22.77
C ALA A 159 18.70 20.14 21.49
N GLU A 160 18.35 19.60 20.32
CA GLU A 160 18.81 20.12 19.03
C GLU A 160 18.25 21.51 18.74
N ILE A 161 16.97 21.75 19.05
CA ILE A 161 16.39 23.11 19.00
C ILE A 161 17.19 24.07 19.91
N GLY A 162 17.56 23.61 21.11
CA GLY A 162 18.40 24.35 22.04
C GLY A 162 19.79 24.65 21.47
N ASP A 163 20.38 23.73 20.73
CA ASP A 163 21.68 23.90 20.09
C ASP A 163 21.63 24.82 18.88
N VAL A 164 20.56 24.79 18.07
CA VAL A 164 20.30 25.77 17.01
C VAL A 164 20.17 27.19 17.59
N LEU A 165 19.45 27.34 18.71
CA LEU A 165 19.32 28.60 19.45
C LEU A 165 20.69 29.12 19.92
N LYS A 166 21.55 28.26 20.47
CA LYS A 166 22.90 28.65 20.92
C LYS A 166 23.82 29.01 19.75
N LYS A 167 23.85 28.18 18.69
CA LYS A 167 24.72 28.38 17.52
C LYS A 167 24.38 29.64 16.74
N SER A 168 23.11 30.02 16.73
CA SER A 168 22.60 31.19 16.01
C SER A 168 22.43 32.44 16.89
N ALA A 169 22.97 32.41 18.12
CA ALA A 169 22.90 33.52 19.05
C ALA A 169 23.57 34.78 18.45
N GLY A 170 22.79 35.84 18.24
CA GLY A 170 23.25 37.11 17.67
C GLY A 170 23.08 37.27 16.16
N THR A 171 22.74 36.20 15.43
CA THR A 171 22.39 36.26 13.99
C THR A 171 20.89 36.07 13.74
N MET A 172 20.19 35.44 14.68
CA MET A 172 18.76 35.19 14.65
C MET A 172 17.93 36.40 15.12
N SER A 173 16.74 36.57 14.57
CA SER A 173 15.78 37.58 15.06
C SER A 173 15.12 37.13 16.39
N GLU A 174 14.69 38.08 17.22
CA GLU A 174 14.02 37.74 18.50
C GLU A 174 12.70 36.98 18.29
N SER A 175 11.99 37.24 17.19
CA SER A 175 10.77 36.53 16.84
C SER A 175 11.04 35.05 16.52
N GLU A 176 12.11 34.77 15.77
CA GLU A 176 12.55 33.41 15.47
C GLU A 176 13.05 32.69 16.72
N ALA A 177 13.79 33.39 17.58
CA ALA A 177 14.23 32.83 18.86
C ALA A 177 13.03 32.47 19.76
N THR A 178 11.96 33.27 19.72
CA THR A 178 10.73 32.99 20.45
C THR A 178 10.02 31.76 19.89
N MET A 179 9.88 31.64 18.57
CA MET A 179 9.28 30.46 17.92
C MET A 179 10.04 29.17 18.28
N LEU A 180 11.37 29.18 18.24
CA LEU A 180 12.18 28.03 18.64
C LEU A 180 12.05 27.68 20.12
N ARG A 181 12.00 28.67 21.02
CA ARG A 181 11.79 28.43 22.45
C ARG A 181 10.41 27.83 22.72
N ASP A 182 9.38 28.28 22.02
CA ASP A 182 8.02 27.79 22.19
C ASP A 182 7.84 26.41 21.55
N LEU A 183 8.45 26.16 20.40
CA LEU A 183 8.56 24.83 19.79
C LEU A 183 9.29 23.84 20.71
N SER A 184 10.42 24.25 21.31
CA SER A 184 11.20 23.41 22.23
C SER A 184 10.40 22.92 23.44
N LYS A 185 9.52 23.77 24.00
CA LYS A 185 8.61 23.40 25.11
C LYS A 185 7.51 22.43 24.70
N ARG A 186 7.29 22.28 23.40
CA ARG A 186 6.17 21.52 22.82
C ARG A 186 6.58 20.18 22.24
N VAL A 187 7.87 19.90 22.10
CA VAL A 187 8.37 18.63 21.56
C VAL A 187 7.62 17.44 22.16
N GLY A 188 7.57 17.33 23.50
CA GLY A 188 6.83 16.26 24.17
C GLY A 188 5.31 16.26 23.96
N LYS A 189 4.68 17.40 23.64
CA LYS A 189 3.27 17.47 23.28
C LYS A 189 3.06 17.02 21.82
N LEU A 190 3.95 17.40 20.91
CA LEU A 190 3.90 16.99 19.50
C LEU A 190 4.08 15.47 19.38
N GLU A 191 5.06 14.92 20.09
CA GLU A 191 5.28 13.48 20.25
C GLU A 191 4.04 12.79 20.84
N GLY A 192 3.54 13.29 21.97
CA GLY A 192 2.46 12.62 22.69
C GLY A 192 1.08 12.69 22.02
N GLU A 193 0.78 13.75 21.27
CA GLU A 193 -0.52 13.95 20.63
C GLU A 193 -0.63 13.27 19.26
N ASN A 194 0.49 13.04 18.57
CA ASN A 194 0.52 12.49 17.21
C ASN A 194 1.36 11.22 17.08
N ASN A 195 1.62 10.52 18.20
CA ASN A 195 2.47 9.34 18.27
C ASN A 195 2.11 8.28 17.20
N ASP A 196 2.86 8.27 16.11
CA ASP A 196 2.81 7.27 15.05
C ASP A 196 3.78 6.10 15.31
N GLU A 197 4.53 6.16 16.41
CA GLU A 197 5.52 5.16 16.80
C GLU A 197 4.92 4.15 17.79
N THR A 198 4.91 2.87 17.40
CA THR A 198 4.52 1.79 18.31
C THR A 198 5.68 1.43 19.24
N GLY A 199 5.93 2.26 20.26
CA GLY A 199 6.99 2.04 21.25
C GLY A 199 7.09 3.16 22.29
N PRO A 200 7.85 2.96 23.38
CA PRO A 200 8.10 3.97 24.42
C PRO A 200 9.17 5.01 24.03
N GLU A 201 9.49 5.18 22.75
CA GLU A 201 10.57 6.07 22.31
C GLU A 201 10.11 7.53 22.42
N ASN A 202 10.98 8.36 23.03
CA ASN A 202 10.76 9.77 23.38
C ASN A 202 11.88 10.57 22.71
N ASP A 203 12.01 10.38 21.39
CA ASP A 203 13.26 10.66 20.69
C ASP A 203 13.20 11.92 19.81
N GLY A 204 12.16 12.75 19.97
CA GLY A 204 11.91 13.94 19.17
C GLY A 204 10.61 13.82 18.37
N PHE A 205 10.19 14.94 17.76
CA PHE A 205 9.10 14.91 16.78
C PHE A 205 9.65 14.67 15.36
N THR A 206 8.85 14.03 14.53
CA THR A 206 9.12 13.77 13.12
C THR A 206 8.43 14.79 12.22
N ARG A 207 8.72 14.72 10.91
CA ARG A 207 7.94 15.46 9.91
C ARG A 207 6.46 15.07 9.90
N ASN A 208 6.14 13.83 10.27
CA ASN A 208 4.77 13.36 10.31
C ASN A 208 4.00 13.98 11.48
N ASP A 209 4.62 14.12 12.66
CA ASP A 209 4.01 14.83 13.80
C ASP A 209 3.66 16.28 13.46
N ILE A 210 4.54 16.97 12.72
CA ILE A 210 4.26 18.32 12.24
C ILE A 210 3.10 18.31 11.27
N LEU A 211 3.09 17.38 10.31
CA LEU A 211 2.03 17.27 9.32
C LEU A 211 0.69 17.00 10.00
N MET A 212 0.62 16.07 10.95
CA MET A 212 -0.60 15.77 11.71
C MET A 212 -1.05 16.96 12.55
N GLY A 213 -0.11 17.69 13.16
CA GLY A 213 -0.37 18.95 13.83
C GLY A 213 -0.94 20.03 12.89
N GLN A 214 -0.44 20.13 11.65
CA GLN A 214 -0.87 21.11 10.65
C GLN A 214 -2.21 20.75 9.98
N VAL A 215 -2.41 19.47 9.65
CA VAL A 215 -3.65 18.95 9.03
C VAL A 215 -4.80 19.04 10.04
N GLY A 216 -4.52 18.85 11.33
CA GLY A 216 -5.47 19.18 12.39
C GLY A 216 -5.75 20.68 12.53
N ALA A 217 -4.93 21.57 11.96
CA ALA A 217 -4.96 23.02 12.18
C ALA A 217 -5.45 23.87 10.98
N GLY A 218 -5.94 23.28 9.88
CA GLY A 218 -6.35 24.08 8.72
C GLY A 218 -7.54 23.56 7.91
N GLU A 219 -8.63 24.33 7.89
CA GLU A 219 -9.32 24.61 6.63
C GLU A 219 -8.49 25.67 5.84
N PRO A 220 -8.41 25.58 4.50
CA PRO A 220 -7.66 26.56 3.72
C PRO A 220 -8.38 27.92 3.69
N PRO A 221 -7.66 29.05 3.83
CA PRO A 221 -8.27 30.36 3.64
C PRO A 221 -8.68 30.53 2.18
N GLU A 222 -9.92 30.94 1.95
CA GLU A 222 -10.44 31.25 0.64
C GLU A 222 -9.57 32.33 -0.05
N GLY A 223 -8.90 31.94 -1.13
CA GLY A 223 -8.47 32.85 -2.19
C GLY A 223 -7.07 33.46 -2.07
N LYS A 224 -6.00 32.69 -2.33
CA LYS A 224 -4.79 33.17 -3.07
C LYS A 224 -4.19 32.04 -3.92
N ALA A 225 -3.85 32.37 -5.17
CA ALA A 225 -3.40 31.46 -6.21
C ALA A 225 -2.09 30.73 -5.86
N ALA A 226 -2.03 29.43 -6.15
CA ALA A 226 -0.88 28.56 -5.95
C ALA A 226 0.25 28.82 -6.98
N LEU A 227 1.49 28.70 -6.50
CA LEU A 227 2.72 28.65 -7.30
C LEU A 227 2.69 27.48 -8.30
N THR A 228 3.18 27.71 -9.52
CA THR A 228 3.12 26.79 -10.66
C THR A 228 4.19 25.68 -10.59
N GLY A 229 3.85 24.51 -11.17
CA GLY A 229 4.59 23.25 -11.04
C GLY A 229 5.98 23.14 -11.69
N ASP A 230 6.47 24.18 -12.37
CA ASP A 230 7.78 24.14 -13.03
C ASP A 230 8.95 24.31 -12.04
N ASP A 231 8.74 24.99 -10.91
CA ASP A 231 9.78 25.20 -9.88
C ASP A 231 10.01 23.94 -9.02
N ALA A 232 8.99 23.07 -8.89
CA ALA A 232 9.10 21.82 -8.13
C ALA A 232 9.93 20.76 -8.88
N LYS A 233 9.84 20.75 -10.22
CA LYS A 233 10.51 19.74 -11.05
C LYS A 233 12.03 19.94 -11.10
N LYS A 234 12.49 21.19 -11.14
CA LYS A 234 13.92 21.53 -11.18
C LYS A 234 14.67 21.17 -9.89
N LYS A 235 13.98 21.20 -8.75
CA LYS A 235 14.56 20.91 -7.43
C LYS A 235 14.72 19.40 -7.18
N ILE A 236 13.90 18.58 -7.82
CA ILE A 236 13.93 17.10 -7.70
C ILE A 236 15.11 16.49 -8.47
N ASP A 237 15.48 17.05 -9.62
CA ASP A 237 16.61 16.54 -10.42
C ASP A 237 17.99 16.89 -9.84
N GLU A 238 18.09 17.96 -9.05
CA GLU A 238 19.34 18.34 -8.35
C GLU A 238 19.62 17.47 -7.10
N MET A 239 18.60 16.82 -6.52
CA MET A 239 18.73 15.99 -5.30
C MET A 239 19.19 14.54 -5.58
N ARG A 240 19.32 14.13 -6.85
CA ARG A 240 19.46 12.72 -7.22
C ARG A 240 20.87 12.28 -7.65
N SER A 241 21.88 13.16 -7.59
CA SER A 241 23.23 12.90 -8.13
C SER A 241 24.37 12.74 -7.11
N GLY A 242 24.12 12.14 -5.94
CA GLY A 242 25.20 11.79 -5.02
C GLY A 242 24.81 10.67 -4.09
N ASP A 243 25.24 9.44 -4.37
CA ASP A 243 26.35 8.81 -3.65
C ASP A 243 26.50 7.34 -4.09
N LYS A 244 27.74 6.85 -4.11
CA LYS A 244 28.16 5.51 -4.55
C LYS A 244 29.01 4.91 -3.42
N SER A 245 28.72 3.64 -3.09
CA SER A 245 29.70 2.53 -2.92
C SER A 245 30.01 2.00 -1.49
N LEU A 246 30.06 0.64 -1.43
CA LEU A 246 30.71 -0.32 -0.48
C LEU A 246 29.93 -0.67 0.81
N SER A 247 29.89 -1.91 1.34
CA SER A 247 30.59 -3.18 1.09
C SER A 247 29.97 -4.35 1.90
N LYS A 248 29.88 -5.54 1.27
CA LYS A 248 30.06 -6.96 1.70
C LYS A 248 29.97 -7.46 3.16
N ASN A 249 29.64 -8.77 3.21
CA ASN A 249 29.94 -9.86 4.19
C ASN A 249 28.93 -10.04 5.34
N ASP A 250 28.60 -11.23 5.87
CA ASP A 250 28.99 -12.64 5.69
C ASP A 250 27.96 -13.54 6.45
N SER A 251 27.98 -14.82 6.11
CA SER A 251 27.26 -16.02 6.56
C SER A 251 27.00 -16.25 8.07
N GLY A 252 25.99 -17.07 8.37
CA GLY A 252 25.80 -17.68 9.69
C GLY A 252 24.51 -18.49 9.87
N LYS A 253 24.62 -19.82 9.68
CA LYS A 253 23.62 -20.89 9.86
C LYS A 253 23.39 -21.26 11.34
N THR A 254 22.16 -21.62 11.74
CA THR A 254 21.86 -22.72 12.68
C THR A 254 20.40 -23.19 12.62
N ASP A 255 20.25 -24.50 12.79
CA ASP A 255 19.08 -25.38 12.68
C ASP A 255 18.08 -25.36 13.86
N ASP A 256 16.94 -26.04 13.61
CA ASP A 256 16.08 -26.84 14.53
C ASP A 256 14.83 -26.10 15.08
N GLY A 257 13.60 -26.55 14.92
CA GLY A 257 13.00 -27.73 14.28
C GLY A 257 11.51 -27.75 14.64
N THR A 258 10.61 -27.98 13.66
CA THR A 258 9.22 -28.48 13.76
C THR A 258 8.58 -28.37 12.36
N SER A 259 8.67 -29.40 11.52
CA SER A 259 7.78 -29.66 10.36
C SER A 259 8.42 -30.77 9.54
N SER A 260 7.80 -31.96 9.43
CA SER A 260 8.41 -33.06 8.65
C SER A 260 7.49 -33.73 7.64
N ASP A 261 6.24 -33.27 7.53
CA ASP A 261 5.29 -33.80 6.55
C ASP A 261 4.93 -32.76 5.47
N ASP A 262 4.76 -31.48 5.83
CA ASP A 262 4.51 -30.41 4.85
C ASP A 262 5.76 -30.15 3.96
N ASP A 263 6.95 -30.16 4.56
CA ASP A 263 8.23 -29.95 3.87
C ASP A 263 8.55 -31.05 2.83
N LYS A 264 7.98 -32.25 2.98
CA LYS A 264 8.12 -33.31 1.96
C LYS A 264 7.20 -33.08 0.76
N GLY A 265 5.99 -32.57 0.99
CA GLY A 265 5.04 -32.23 -0.06
C GLY A 265 5.56 -31.10 -0.95
N GLU A 266 6.06 -30.03 -0.33
CA GLU A 266 6.62 -28.86 -1.03
C GLU A 266 7.83 -29.22 -1.90
N LYS A 267 8.79 -29.97 -1.34
CA LYS A 267 10.00 -30.41 -2.08
C LYS A 267 9.64 -31.31 -3.26
N SER A 268 8.67 -32.21 -3.08
CA SER A 268 8.18 -33.05 -4.17
C SER A 268 7.51 -32.22 -5.26
N ALA A 269 6.66 -31.24 -4.90
CA ALA A 269 5.98 -30.37 -5.84
C ALA A 269 6.97 -29.51 -6.64
N LEU A 270 7.98 -28.93 -6.00
CA LEU A 270 9.02 -28.15 -6.68
C LEU A 270 9.82 -29.01 -7.67
N SER A 271 10.14 -30.26 -7.29
CA SER A 271 10.79 -31.21 -8.19
C SER A 271 9.92 -31.51 -9.41
N THR A 272 8.61 -31.70 -9.24
CA THR A 272 7.66 -31.94 -10.33
C THR A 272 7.63 -30.78 -11.33
N LEU A 273 7.76 -29.52 -10.89
CA LEU A 273 7.84 -28.38 -11.81
C LEU A 273 9.12 -28.39 -12.66
N SER A 274 10.23 -28.92 -12.14
CA SER A 274 11.48 -29.01 -12.90
C SER A 274 11.64 -30.34 -13.66
N ASP A 275 10.64 -31.22 -13.57
CA ASP A 275 10.67 -32.53 -14.23
C ASP A 275 10.19 -32.42 -15.68
N GLN A 276 11.02 -32.86 -16.61
CA GLN A 276 10.70 -32.90 -18.04
C GLN A 276 9.66 -33.98 -18.37
N ASP A 277 9.60 -35.05 -17.57
CA ASP A 277 8.69 -36.18 -17.78
C ASP A 277 7.31 -35.98 -17.11
N ALA A 278 7.16 -34.93 -16.29
CA ALA A 278 5.89 -34.62 -15.65
C ALA A 278 4.85 -34.08 -16.65
N THR A 279 3.63 -34.59 -16.59
CA THR A 279 2.52 -34.10 -17.44
C THR A 279 2.08 -32.70 -17.03
N SER A 280 1.38 -32.01 -17.93
CA SER A 280 0.81 -30.68 -17.65
C SER A 280 -0.08 -30.69 -16.40
N GLU A 281 -0.88 -31.74 -16.20
CA GLU A 281 -1.73 -31.90 -15.02
C GLU A 281 -0.91 -32.11 -13.74
N GLN A 282 0.18 -32.87 -13.79
CA GLN A 282 1.08 -33.05 -12.65
C GLN A 282 1.75 -31.73 -12.26
N LYS A 283 2.19 -30.95 -13.26
CA LYS A 283 2.76 -29.62 -13.03
C LYS A 283 1.72 -28.64 -12.46
N LEU A 284 0.49 -28.66 -12.97
CA LEU A 284 -0.61 -27.84 -12.43
C LEU A 284 -0.98 -28.22 -10.99
N ALA A 285 -1.01 -29.51 -10.66
CA ALA A 285 -1.20 -29.99 -9.29
C ALA A 285 -0.07 -29.50 -8.37
N ALA A 286 1.18 -29.55 -8.84
CA ALA A 286 2.33 -29.03 -8.10
C ALA A 286 2.24 -27.52 -7.84
N ILE A 287 1.75 -26.72 -8.81
CA ILE A 287 1.48 -25.29 -8.60
C ILE A 287 0.49 -25.09 -7.46
N LYS A 288 -0.61 -25.86 -7.42
CA LYS A 288 -1.60 -25.79 -6.31
C LYS A 288 -0.97 -26.15 -4.98
N THR A 289 -0.26 -27.28 -4.88
CA THR A 289 0.39 -27.71 -3.65
C THR A 289 1.34 -26.64 -3.09
N LEU A 290 2.12 -25.99 -3.96
CA LEU A 290 3.02 -24.91 -3.53
C LEU A 290 2.25 -23.66 -3.09
N ALA A 291 1.19 -23.27 -3.81
CA ALA A 291 0.36 -22.13 -3.45
C ALA A 291 -0.39 -22.35 -2.13
N ASP A 292 -0.92 -23.56 -1.89
CA ASP A 292 -1.59 -23.95 -0.64
C ASP A 292 -0.62 -23.93 0.55
N ALA A 293 0.67 -24.18 0.30
CA ALA A 293 1.74 -24.01 1.27
C ALA A 293 2.18 -22.54 1.47
N GLY A 294 1.50 -21.58 0.84
CA GLY A 294 1.79 -20.14 0.93
C GLY A 294 2.94 -19.67 0.03
N GLN A 295 3.46 -20.51 -0.87
CA GLN A 295 4.50 -20.10 -1.81
C GLN A 295 3.89 -19.29 -2.94
N THR A 296 4.28 -18.02 -3.05
CA THR A 296 3.85 -17.12 -4.14
C THR A 296 4.88 -17.02 -5.26
N SER A 297 6.12 -17.46 -5.01
CA SER A 297 7.17 -17.54 -6.02
C SER A 297 8.15 -18.66 -5.72
N VAL A 298 8.69 -19.29 -6.75
CA VAL A 298 9.70 -20.35 -6.65
C VAL A 298 10.74 -20.21 -7.76
N THR A 299 11.88 -20.87 -7.61
CA THR A 299 12.87 -21.02 -8.69
C THR A 299 12.81 -22.44 -9.22
N ILE A 300 12.64 -22.60 -10.53
CA ILE A 300 12.58 -23.89 -11.21
C ILE A 300 13.77 -24.04 -12.16
N THR A 301 14.09 -25.28 -12.53
CA THR A 301 15.10 -25.59 -13.54
C THR A 301 14.43 -26.01 -14.84
N ASP A 302 14.82 -25.42 -15.97
CA ASP A 302 14.32 -25.77 -17.30
C ASP A 302 15.18 -26.88 -17.96
N ALA A 303 14.79 -27.37 -19.14
CA ALA A 303 15.42 -28.49 -19.85
C ALA A 303 16.92 -28.28 -20.11
N ASP A 304 17.33 -27.04 -20.33
CA ASP A 304 18.71 -26.65 -20.59
C ASP A 304 19.56 -26.48 -19.32
N GLY A 305 18.96 -26.70 -18.14
CA GLY A 305 19.57 -26.49 -16.83
C GLY A 305 19.57 -25.03 -16.37
N SER A 306 18.98 -24.11 -17.14
CA SER A 306 18.79 -22.73 -16.70
C SER A 306 17.75 -22.65 -15.59
N THR A 307 17.94 -21.68 -14.69
CA THR A 307 17.00 -21.44 -13.59
C THR A 307 16.08 -20.26 -13.92
N ILE A 308 14.79 -20.44 -13.69
CA ILE A 308 13.77 -19.41 -13.96
C ILE A 308 13.07 -19.09 -12.64
N GLN A 309 13.01 -17.80 -12.29
CA GLN A 309 12.15 -17.35 -11.20
C GLN A 309 10.72 -17.24 -11.71
N VAL A 310 9.80 -17.92 -11.03
CA VAL A 310 8.39 -17.96 -11.40
C VAL A 310 7.50 -17.49 -10.26
N ARG A 311 6.44 -16.76 -10.60
CA ARG A 311 5.35 -16.43 -9.67
C ARG A 311 4.22 -17.45 -9.85
N LEU A 312 3.67 -17.91 -8.73
CA LEU A 312 2.53 -18.81 -8.66
C LEU A 312 1.26 -18.01 -8.37
N SER A 313 0.14 -18.41 -8.97
CA SER A 313 -1.16 -17.76 -8.79
C SER A 313 -2.26 -18.80 -8.78
N VAL A 314 -2.90 -19.00 -7.64
CA VAL A 314 -4.12 -19.80 -7.51
C VAL A 314 -5.20 -18.91 -6.95
N GLN A 315 -6.27 -18.69 -7.73
CA GLN A 315 -7.32 -17.74 -7.38
C GLN A 315 -8.69 -18.31 -7.76
N PRO A 316 -9.73 -18.22 -6.91
CA PRO A 316 -11.09 -18.59 -7.28
C PRO A 316 -11.54 -17.82 -8.54
N ILE A 317 -12.24 -18.50 -9.46
CA ILE A 317 -12.78 -17.83 -10.68
C ILE A 317 -13.86 -16.82 -10.31
N SER A 318 -14.59 -17.10 -9.23
CA SER A 318 -15.54 -16.17 -8.61
C SER A 318 -15.67 -16.50 -7.13
N LYS A 319 -16.09 -15.53 -6.31
CA LYS A 319 -16.34 -15.73 -4.87
C LYS A 319 -17.30 -16.91 -4.66
N GLY A 320 -16.91 -17.86 -3.81
CA GLY A 320 -17.69 -19.07 -3.50
C GLY A 320 -17.72 -20.13 -4.61
N SER A 321 -16.90 -20.00 -5.65
CA SER A 321 -16.71 -21.08 -6.62
C SER A 321 -15.65 -22.07 -6.13
N ASP A 322 -15.93 -23.36 -6.30
CA ASP A 322 -14.94 -24.42 -6.13
C ASP A 322 -13.93 -24.50 -7.30
N LYS A 323 -14.06 -23.59 -8.28
CA LYS A 323 -13.18 -23.50 -9.44
C LYS A 323 -12.17 -22.40 -9.29
N GLU A 324 -10.94 -22.68 -9.71
CA GLU A 324 -9.80 -21.80 -9.50
C GLU A 324 -9.01 -21.62 -10.79
N PHE A 325 -8.55 -20.40 -11.05
CA PHE A 325 -7.46 -20.18 -11.99
C PHE A 325 -6.15 -20.64 -11.35
N VAL A 326 -5.45 -21.55 -12.03
CA VAL A 326 -4.12 -22.01 -11.63
C VAL A 326 -3.14 -21.54 -12.70
N GLN A 327 -2.23 -20.65 -12.34
CA GLN A 327 -1.35 -19.97 -13.29
C GLN A 327 0.07 -19.87 -12.75
N MET A 328 1.03 -19.89 -13.66
CA MET A 328 2.44 -19.69 -13.37
C MET A 328 3.06 -18.72 -14.38
N PHE A 329 3.83 -17.75 -13.88
CA PHE A 329 4.39 -16.67 -14.66
C PHE A 329 5.91 -16.63 -14.52
N ALA A 330 6.64 -16.54 -15.63
CA ALA A 330 8.06 -16.17 -15.61
C ALA A 330 8.17 -14.69 -15.28
N VAL A 331 9.09 -14.32 -14.39
CA VAL A 331 9.41 -12.93 -14.08
C VAL A 331 10.79 -12.61 -14.67
N ASP A 332 10.86 -11.66 -15.59
CA ASP A 332 12.14 -11.24 -16.17
C ASP A 332 12.92 -10.29 -15.23
N GLY A 333 14.18 -9.97 -15.58
CA GLY A 333 15.03 -9.08 -14.79
C GLY A 333 14.52 -7.63 -14.68
N HIS A 334 13.43 -7.28 -15.37
CA HIS A 334 12.74 -6.00 -15.28
C HIS A 334 11.40 -6.09 -14.52
N GLY A 335 11.07 -7.26 -13.95
CA GLY A 335 9.82 -7.51 -13.24
C GLY A 335 8.62 -7.74 -14.15
N LYS A 336 8.82 -7.92 -15.46
CA LYS A 336 7.72 -8.18 -16.39
C LYS A 336 7.36 -9.65 -16.41
N GLU A 337 6.06 -9.92 -16.34
CA GLU A 337 5.53 -11.27 -16.30
C GLU A 337 5.20 -11.82 -17.70
N SER A 338 5.48 -13.11 -17.90
CA SER A 338 5.00 -13.89 -19.05
C SER A 338 4.37 -15.18 -18.57
N VAL A 339 3.14 -15.49 -19.02
CA VAL A 339 2.46 -16.74 -18.66
C VAL A 339 3.27 -17.93 -19.16
N ILE A 340 3.68 -18.82 -18.27
CA ILE A 340 4.27 -20.13 -18.59
C ILE A 340 3.17 -21.18 -18.66
N MET A 341 2.35 -21.29 -17.61
CA MET A 341 1.25 -22.25 -17.52
C MET A 341 -0.05 -21.61 -17.04
N ARG A 342 -1.20 -22.14 -17.47
CA ARG A 342 -2.54 -21.75 -17.02
C ARG A 342 -3.57 -22.85 -17.18
N ALA A 343 -4.47 -23.00 -16.20
CA ALA A 343 -5.64 -23.84 -16.31
C ALA A 343 -6.80 -23.30 -15.46
N VAL A 344 -7.95 -23.96 -15.55
CA VAL A 344 -9.01 -23.90 -14.55
C VAL A 344 -9.02 -25.22 -13.79
N SER A 345 -8.86 -25.16 -12.47
CA SER A 345 -9.09 -26.27 -11.56
C SER A 345 -10.60 -26.43 -11.31
N ASP A 346 -11.08 -27.67 -11.30
CA ASP A 346 -12.43 -28.05 -10.85
C ASP A 346 -12.23 -29.18 -9.82
N GLY A 347 -11.76 -28.80 -8.62
CA GLY A 347 -11.22 -29.73 -7.63
C GLY A 347 -9.88 -30.35 -8.08
N ASP A 348 -9.86 -31.68 -8.25
CA ASP A 348 -8.67 -32.45 -8.62
C ASP A 348 -8.39 -32.49 -10.13
N SER A 349 -9.27 -31.88 -10.93
CA SER A 349 -9.16 -31.91 -12.40
C SER A 349 -8.81 -30.54 -12.97
N PHE A 350 -8.09 -30.53 -14.09
CA PHE A 350 -7.69 -29.32 -14.81
C PHE A 350 -8.31 -29.27 -16.20
N VAL A 351 -8.89 -28.14 -16.55
CA VAL A 351 -9.45 -27.89 -17.88
C VAL A 351 -8.81 -26.67 -18.52
N HIS A 352 -8.75 -26.70 -19.86
CA HIS A 352 -8.23 -25.60 -20.64
C HIS A 352 -9.09 -24.33 -20.46
N GLN A 353 -8.43 -23.19 -20.32
CA GLN A 353 -9.11 -21.89 -20.37
C GLN A 353 -9.69 -21.64 -21.75
N ARG A 354 -10.73 -20.81 -21.83
CA ARG A 354 -11.26 -20.31 -23.10
C ARG A 354 -10.86 -18.85 -23.28
N ASP A 355 -10.45 -18.48 -24.49
CA ASP A 355 -10.25 -17.08 -24.85
C ASP A 355 -11.59 -16.34 -24.99
N ALA A 356 -11.54 -15.02 -25.22
CA ALA A 356 -12.73 -14.20 -25.43
C ALA A 356 -13.59 -14.61 -26.65
N LYS A 357 -13.05 -15.46 -27.54
CA LYS A 357 -13.75 -16.03 -28.70
C LYS A 357 -14.28 -17.44 -28.45
N GLY A 358 -14.08 -17.97 -27.23
CA GLY A 358 -14.51 -19.31 -26.83
C GLY A 358 -13.57 -20.43 -27.24
N ASN A 359 -12.41 -20.15 -27.84
CA ASN A 359 -11.44 -21.17 -28.23
C ASN A 359 -10.69 -21.67 -26.99
N TYR A 360 -10.42 -22.97 -26.94
CA TYR A 360 -9.52 -23.51 -25.94
C TYR A 360 -8.12 -22.94 -26.12
N VAL A 361 -7.51 -22.60 -25.01
CA VAL A 361 -6.13 -22.14 -24.97
C VAL A 361 -5.26 -23.22 -24.33
N SER A 362 -4.09 -23.47 -24.93
CA SER A 362 -3.12 -24.43 -24.39
C SER A 362 -2.84 -24.14 -22.91
N PHE A 363 -2.56 -25.20 -22.16
CA PHE A 363 -2.04 -25.10 -20.81
C PHE A 363 -0.76 -24.27 -20.76
N PHE A 364 0.03 -24.26 -21.84
CA PHE A 364 1.23 -23.45 -21.93
C PHE A 364 0.96 -22.08 -22.56
N GLY A 365 1.70 -21.08 -22.10
CA GLY A 365 1.59 -19.72 -22.63
C GLY A 365 2.14 -19.62 -24.05
N THR A 366 1.30 -19.22 -25.01
CA THR A 366 1.68 -19.10 -26.43
C THR A 366 2.92 -18.24 -26.68
N LYS A 367 3.08 -17.15 -25.91
CA LYS A 367 4.27 -16.31 -25.99
C LYS A 367 5.50 -17.03 -25.45
N TRP A 368 5.36 -17.74 -24.33
CA TRP A 368 6.43 -18.52 -23.74
C TRP A 368 6.95 -19.58 -24.71
N GLN A 369 6.05 -20.40 -25.26
CA GLN A 369 6.39 -21.44 -26.24
C GLN A 369 7.11 -20.88 -27.48
N LYS A 370 6.71 -19.69 -27.93
CA LYS A 370 7.34 -19.03 -29.07
C LYS A 370 8.76 -18.55 -28.75
N ASP A 371 8.95 -18.00 -27.56
CA ASP A 371 10.21 -17.38 -27.15
C ASP A 371 11.20 -18.43 -26.58
N HIS A 372 10.70 -19.57 -26.08
CA HIS A 372 11.46 -20.66 -25.46
C HIS A 372 10.99 -22.03 -26.01
N PRO A 373 11.28 -22.35 -27.29
CA PRO A 373 10.80 -23.57 -27.93
C PRO A 373 11.43 -24.87 -27.40
N ASP A 374 12.53 -24.77 -26.64
CA ASP A 374 13.24 -25.90 -26.05
C ASP A 374 12.90 -26.09 -24.55
N SER A 375 11.89 -25.37 -24.04
CA SER A 375 11.49 -25.38 -22.62
C SER A 375 10.71 -26.66 -22.27
N ILE A 376 10.78 -27.10 -21.01
CA ILE A 376 9.87 -28.14 -20.46
C ILE A 376 8.41 -27.68 -20.37
N TYR A 377 8.13 -26.44 -20.78
CA TYR A 377 6.81 -25.81 -20.86
C TYR A 377 6.43 -25.44 -22.31
N SER A 378 6.92 -26.19 -23.29
CA SER A 378 6.43 -26.18 -24.67
C SER A 378 5.78 -27.51 -25.05
N ASP A 379 4.77 -27.44 -25.92
CA ASP A 379 4.03 -28.60 -26.45
C ASP A 379 4.81 -29.30 -27.58
#